data_AF-A0A1F4CUY0-F1
#
_entry.id   AF-A0A1F4CUY0-F1
#
_cell.length_a   1.000
_cell.length_b   1.000
_cell.length_c   1.000
_cell.angle_alpha   90.00
_cell.angle_beta   90.00
_cell.angle_gamma   90.00
#
_symmetry.space_group_name_H-M   'P 1'
#
loop_
_entity.id
_entity.type
_entity.pdbx_description
1 polymer ?
#
loop_
_entity_poly.entity_id
_entity_poly.type
_entity_poly.pdbx_seq_one_letter_code
_entity_poly.pdbx_strand_id
1 'polypeptide(L)'
;MLLFGLIGVANGALQWTASPWLVKAKIAAAEWLLAHEIFAPLSDDIPWWVLTHYPEVNDVFTWLDGAIILGYIGATSIVVGGWMWLWLRVAAALLRVRGDHLRLAHGLVPLAGIGVFLGLSALSVTILSGDGVHIPALPWFRGALLGIGAVAALWLGRKLIARVPARPARRFAAWLAYAVATSAGVVPWVFMFYVW
;
A
#
# COMPACT_ATOMS: atom_id res chain seq x y z
N MET A 1 7.30 -9.66 -7.85
CA MET A 1 6.81 -8.29 -8.12
C MET A 1 5.42 -7.99 -7.56
N LEU A 2 4.47 -8.93 -7.57
CA LEU A 2 3.10 -8.67 -7.07
C LEU A 2 3.05 -8.11 -5.64
N LEU A 3 3.65 -8.80 -4.66
CA LEU A 3 3.53 -8.43 -3.24
C LEU A 3 4.27 -7.13 -2.90
N PHE A 4 5.55 -7.04 -3.27
CA PHE A 4 6.39 -5.89 -2.93
C PHE A 4 6.19 -4.70 -3.87
N GLY A 5 6.03 -4.95 -5.18
CA GLY A 5 5.85 -3.90 -6.18
C GLY A 5 4.39 -3.46 -6.27
N LEU A 6 3.55 -4.29 -6.91
CA LEU A 6 2.19 -3.87 -7.25
C LEU A 6 1.31 -3.59 -6.02
N ILE A 7 1.48 -4.33 -4.93
CA ILE A 7 0.73 -4.07 -3.69
C ILE A 7 1.55 -3.13 -2.80
N GLY A 8 2.78 -3.50 -2.44
CA GLY A 8 3.61 -2.75 -1.49
C GLY A 8 3.97 -1.33 -1.94
N VAL A 9 4.68 -1.20 -3.07
CA VAL A 9 5.08 0.11 -3.62
C VAL A 9 3.85 0.93 -3.99
N ALA A 10 2.82 0.34 -4.61
CA ALA A 10 1.63 1.10 -4.97
C ALA A 10 0.87 1.65 -3.76
N ASN A 11 0.75 0.88 -2.66
CA ASN A 11 0.17 1.41 -1.42
C ASN A 11 0.96 2.63 -0.94
N GLY A 12 2.28 2.51 -0.81
CA GLY A 12 3.13 3.64 -0.38
C GLY A 12 3.00 4.86 -1.30
N ALA A 13 3.12 4.63 -2.61
CA ALA A 13 3.12 5.69 -3.63
C ALA A 13 1.76 6.37 -3.83
N LEU A 14 0.65 5.71 -3.48
CA LEU A 14 -0.70 6.28 -3.61
C LEU A 14 -1.22 6.86 -2.28
N GLN A 15 -0.62 6.50 -1.14
CA GLN A 15 -1.06 6.94 0.20
C GLN A 15 -0.19 8.04 0.80
N TRP A 16 1.04 8.26 0.31
CA TRP A 16 2.00 9.12 1.00
C TRP A 16 1.49 10.54 1.25
N THR A 17 0.80 11.15 0.28
CA THR A 17 0.25 12.52 0.40
C THR A 17 -0.79 12.65 1.51
N ALA A 18 -1.55 11.58 1.78
CA ALA A 18 -2.61 11.56 2.79
C ALA A 18 -2.13 11.02 4.14
N SER A 19 -0.87 10.60 4.28
CA SER A 19 -0.38 9.85 5.46
C SER A 19 0.01 10.78 6.62
N PRO A 20 -0.72 10.76 7.76
CA PRO A 20 -0.36 11.56 8.93
C PRO A 20 0.97 11.12 9.55
N TRP A 21 1.35 9.85 9.36
CA TRP A 21 2.62 9.30 9.82
C TRP A 21 3.79 9.91 9.07
N LEU A 22 3.64 10.11 7.75
CA LEU A 22 4.67 10.75 6.94
C LEU A 22 4.88 12.21 7.34
N VAL A 23 3.79 12.94 7.54
CA VAL A 23 3.83 14.34 7.98
C VAL A 23 4.56 14.45 9.32
N LYS A 24 4.23 13.60 10.30
CA LYS A 24 4.92 13.58 11.60
C LYS A 24 6.40 13.23 11.48
N ALA A 25 6.74 12.25 10.65
CA ALA A 25 8.12 11.87 10.40
C ALA A 25 8.92 13.02 9.75
N LYS A 26 8.32 13.73 8.79
CA LYS A 26 8.91 14.92 8.16
C LYS A 26 9.18 16.01 9.18
N ILE A 27 8.19 16.36 9.99
CA ILE A 27 8.34 17.41 11.02
C ILE A 27 9.44 17.03 12.00
N ALA A 28 9.42 15.81 12.54
CA ALA A 28 10.44 15.35 13.48
C ALA A 28 11.86 15.32 12.88
N ALA A 29 11.99 14.92 11.61
CA ALA A 29 13.27 14.92 10.91
C ALA A 29 13.76 16.35 10.67
N ALA A 30 12.88 17.28 10.28
CA ALA A 30 13.22 18.68 10.10
C ALA A 30 13.66 19.34 11.42
N GLU A 31 12.92 19.10 12.51
CA GLU A 31 13.28 19.57 13.86
C GLU A 31 14.65 19.04 14.29
N TRP A 32 14.92 17.75 14.06
CA TRP A 32 16.22 17.15 14.38
C TRP A 32 17.36 17.77 13.56
N LEU A 33 17.16 17.99 12.25
CA LEU A 33 18.15 18.62 11.39
C LEU A 33 18.45 20.05 11.81
N LEU A 34 17.41 20.83 12.12
CA LEU A 34 17.54 22.20 12.61
C LEU A 34 18.29 22.25 13.96
N ALA A 35 17.99 21.35 14.88
CA ALA A 35 18.67 21.27 16.18
C ALA A 35 20.16 20.93 16.08
N HIS A 36 20.59 20.31 14.97
CA HIS A 36 21.99 20.00 14.69
C HIS A 36 22.63 20.97 13.68
N GLU A 37 21.94 22.07 13.33
CA GLU A 37 22.39 23.07 12.34
C GLU A 37 22.72 22.48 10.96
N ILE A 38 22.03 21.39 10.58
CA ILE A 38 22.20 20.70 9.29
C ILE A 38 21.16 21.22 8.30
N PHE A 39 21.53 22.19 7.47
CA PHE A 39 20.59 22.84 6.54
C PHE A 39 20.54 22.23 5.14
N ALA A 40 21.56 21.48 4.72
CA ALA A 40 21.64 20.95 3.36
C ALA A 40 20.43 20.10 2.93
N PRO A 41 19.85 19.21 3.77
CA PRO A 41 18.65 18.47 3.38
C PRO A 41 17.38 19.33 3.28
N LEU A 42 17.39 20.55 3.84
CA LEU A 42 16.26 21.46 3.84
C LEU A 42 16.25 22.41 2.63
N SER A 43 17.30 22.39 1.79
CA SER A 43 17.32 23.19 0.56
C SER A 43 16.39 22.61 -0.50
N ASP A 44 15.88 23.51 -1.34
CA ASP A 44 14.97 23.26 -2.46
C ASP A 44 15.68 23.39 -3.83
N ASP A 45 17.01 23.33 -3.84
CA ASP A 45 17.88 23.42 -5.02
C ASP A 45 17.87 22.15 -5.90
N ILE A 46 16.77 21.41 -5.86
CA ILE A 46 16.58 20.18 -6.61
C ILE A 46 16.21 20.49 -8.05
N PRO A 47 16.88 19.87 -9.05
CA PRO A 47 16.49 20.01 -10.43
C PRO A 47 15.07 19.48 -10.68
N TRP A 48 14.28 20.20 -11.48
CA TRP A 48 12.88 19.87 -11.80
C TRP A 48 12.68 18.45 -12.39
N TRP A 49 13.72 17.87 -13.00
CA TRP A 49 13.68 16.50 -13.57
C TRP A 49 13.86 15.40 -12.50
N VAL A 50 14.21 15.76 -11.26
CA VAL A 50 14.31 14.84 -10.11
C VAL A 50 13.04 14.93 -9.26
N LEU A 51 12.71 16.13 -8.78
CA LEU A 51 11.47 16.42 -8.05
C LEU A 51 10.87 17.72 -8.58
N THR A 52 9.57 17.90 -8.38
CA THR A 52 8.85 19.12 -8.75
C THR A 52 9.55 20.37 -8.22
N HIS A 53 9.79 21.33 -9.11
CA HIS A 53 10.42 22.61 -8.79
C HIS A 53 9.73 23.74 -9.58
N TYR A 54 8.60 24.21 -9.06
CA TYR A 54 7.83 25.35 -9.59
C TYR A 54 7.67 26.43 -8.51
N PRO A 55 8.71 27.25 -8.26
CA PRO A 55 8.72 28.25 -7.18
C PRO A 55 7.64 29.32 -7.34
N GLU A 56 7.24 29.65 -8.57
CA GLU A 56 6.20 30.64 -8.90
C GLU A 56 4.83 30.33 -8.29
N VAL A 57 4.54 29.05 -8.01
CA VAL A 57 3.30 28.59 -7.38
C VAL A 57 3.54 27.93 -6.02
N ASN A 58 4.74 28.07 -5.47
CA ASN A 58 5.19 27.43 -4.23
C ASN A 58 5.05 25.89 -4.23
N ASP A 59 5.21 25.27 -5.40
CA ASP A 59 5.21 23.80 -5.54
C ASP A 59 6.65 23.32 -5.74
N VAL A 60 7.40 23.32 -4.65
CA VAL A 60 8.82 22.94 -4.60
C VAL A 60 9.05 21.88 -3.53
N PHE A 61 9.85 20.88 -3.84
CA PHE A 61 10.31 19.87 -2.88
C PHE A 61 11.72 20.15 -2.38
N THR A 62 11.96 19.82 -1.11
CA THR A 62 13.30 19.79 -0.52
C THR A 62 13.96 18.41 -0.66
N TRP A 63 15.26 18.31 -0.39
CA TRP A 63 15.97 17.01 -0.38
C TRP A 63 15.42 16.07 0.68
N LEU A 64 15.04 16.63 1.83
CA LEU A 64 14.38 15.93 2.91
C LEU A 64 13.05 15.32 2.44
N ASP A 65 12.26 16.06 1.67
CA ASP A 65 10.99 15.56 1.14
C ASP A 65 11.20 14.35 0.24
N GLY A 66 12.11 14.45 -0.73
CA GLY A 66 12.43 13.35 -1.63
C GLY A 66 12.88 12.11 -0.86
N ALA A 67 13.81 12.28 0.09
CA ALA A 67 14.32 11.18 0.90
C ALA A 67 13.23 10.52 1.76
N ILE A 68 12.37 11.31 2.39
CA ILE A 68 11.29 10.82 3.25
C ILE A 68 10.20 10.11 2.45
N ILE A 69 9.81 10.64 1.29
CA ILE A 69 8.83 10.00 0.40
C ILE A 69 9.37 8.65 -0.09
N LEU A 70 10.62 8.61 -0.58
CA LEU A 70 11.25 7.36 -1.02
C LEU A 70 11.38 6.36 0.13
N GLY A 71 11.80 6.82 1.30
CA GLY A 71 11.89 6.02 2.51
C GLY A 71 10.53 5.43 2.90
N TYR A 72 9.46 6.22 2.84
CA TYR A 72 8.10 5.78 3.15
C TYR A 72 7.57 4.75 2.14
N ILE A 73 7.77 4.97 0.85
CA ILE A 73 7.38 4.02 -0.20
C ILE A 73 8.13 2.70 -0.03
N GLY A 74 9.45 2.77 0.21
CA GLY A 74 10.28 1.60 0.46
C GLY A 74 9.86 0.85 1.74
N ALA A 75 9.67 1.56 2.84
CA ALA A 75 9.23 0.99 4.11
C ALA A 75 7.85 0.34 3.98
N THR A 76 6.89 0.98 3.32
CA THR A 76 5.57 0.43 3.05
C THR A 76 5.67 -0.84 2.21
N SER A 77 6.52 -0.84 1.17
CA SER A 77 6.76 -2.02 0.34
C SER A 77 7.31 -3.19 1.15
N ILE A 78 8.29 -2.94 2.01
CA ILE A 78 8.90 -3.96 2.87
C ILE A 78 7.89 -4.48 3.90
N VAL A 79 7.15 -3.60 4.57
CA VAL A 79 6.21 -3.98 5.62
C VAL A 79 5.02 -4.74 5.04
N VAL A 80 4.33 -4.17 4.05
CA VAL A 80 3.15 -4.78 3.42
C VAL A 80 3.55 -6.03 2.65
N GLY A 81 4.55 -5.94 1.78
CA GLY A 81 5.02 -7.06 0.98
C GLY A 81 5.62 -8.17 1.84
N GLY A 82 6.37 -7.82 2.87
CA GLY A 82 6.98 -8.75 3.82
C GLY A 82 5.95 -9.47 4.68
N TRP A 83 4.93 -8.76 5.16
CA TRP A 83 3.80 -9.36 5.86
C TRP A 83 3.09 -10.40 4.99
N MET A 84 2.70 -10.02 3.77
CA MET A 84 2.03 -10.95 2.85
C MET A 84 2.92 -12.15 2.54
N TRP A 85 4.20 -11.92 2.24
CA TRP A 85 5.15 -12.97 1.94
C TRP A 85 5.31 -13.95 3.10
N LEU A 86 5.45 -13.46 4.33
CA LEU A 86 5.57 -14.27 5.54
C LEU A 86 4.34 -15.17 5.71
N TRP A 87 3.15 -14.60 5.66
CA TRP A 87 1.91 -15.35 5.89
C TRP A 87 1.58 -16.33 4.75
N LEU A 88 1.95 -16.01 3.51
CA LEU A 88 1.88 -16.96 2.40
C LEU A 88 2.87 -18.12 2.56
N ARG A 89 4.05 -17.87 3.14
CA ARG A 89 4.99 -18.95 3.50
C ARG A 89 4.45 -19.82 4.62
N VAL A 90 3.81 -19.23 5.63
CA VAL A 90 3.10 -19.98 6.68
C VAL A 90 2.00 -20.85 6.07
N ALA A 91 1.17 -20.30 5.18
CA ALA A 91 0.13 -21.07 4.49
C ALA A 91 0.71 -22.25 3.68
N ALA A 92 1.79 -22.03 2.91
CA ALA A 92 2.46 -23.09 2.15
C ALA A 92 3.10 -24.15 3.07
N ALA A 93 3.71 -23.73 4.19
CA ALA A 93 4.28 -24.63 5.18
C ALA A 93 3.21 -25.51 5.85
N LEU A 94 2.05 -24.93 6.19
CA LEU A 94 0.90 -25.66 6.73
C LEU A 94 0.37 -26.70 5.74
N LEU A 95 0.49 -26.46 4.43
CA LEU A 95 0.16 -27.41 3.38
C LEU A 95 1.28 -28.44 3.12
N ARG A 96 2.48 -28.25 3.68
CA ARG A 96 3.68 -29.07 3.44
C ARG A 96 4.06 -29.16 1.97
N VAL A 97 3.83 -28.09 1.21
CA VAL A 97 4.22 -28.00 -0.20
C VAL A 97 5.31 -26.95 -0.34
N ARG A 98 6.51 -27.38 -0.78
CA ARG A 98 7.63 -26.46 -1.04
C ARG A 98 7.33 -25.62 -2.29
N GLY A 99 7.64 -24.32 -2.22
CA GLY A 99 7.51 -23.40 -3.37
C GLY A 99 6.10 -22.89 -3.69
N ASP A 100 5.06 -23.39 -3.03
CA ASP A 100 3.65 -23.08 -3.40
C ASP A 100 3.18 -21.67 -2.99
N HIS A 101 3.98 -20.94 -2.21
CA HIS A 101 3.68 -19.56 -1.81
C HIS A 101 3.53 -18.60 -3.00
N LEU A 102 4.26 -18.83 -4.10
CA LEU A 102 4.12 -18.04 -5.33
C LEU A 102 2.78 -18.30 -6.03
N ARG A 103 2.31 -19.56 -6.02
CA ARG A 103 0.99 -19.92 -6.57
C ARG A 103 -0.12 -19.30 -5.74
N LEU A 104 0.00 -19.32 -4.41
CA LEU A 104 -0.94 -18.64 -3.52
C LEU A 104 -0.95 -17.12 -3.76
N ALA A 105 0.20 -16.50 -4.00
CA ALA A 105 0.28 -15.07 -4.27
C ALA A 105 -0.61 -14.64 -5.46
N HIS A 106 -0.78 -15.47 -6.49
CA HIS A 106 -1.66 -15.15 -7.63
C HIS A 106 -3.14 -14.99 -7.26
N GLY A 107 -3.59 -15.57 -6.14
CA GLY A 107 -4.94 -15.32 -5.63
C GLY A 107 -5.17 -13.87 -5.20
N LEU A 108 -4.10 -13.10 -4.95
CA LEU A 108 -4.16 -11.69 -4.52
C LEU A 108 -4.23 -10.70 -5.69
N VAL A 109 -4.16 -11.19 -6.94
CA VAL A 109 -4.19 -10.33 -8.14
C VAL A 109 -5.43 -9.43 -8.22
N PRO A 110 -6.66 -9.89 -7.93
CA PRO A 110 -7.83 -9.01 -7.95
C PRO A 110 -7.71 -7.85 -6.96
N LEU A 111 -7.20 -8.14 -5.76
CA LEU A 111 -7.00 -7.13 -4.73
C LEU A 111 -5.92 -6.12 -5.13
N ALA A 112 -4.85 -6.57 -5.77
CA ALA A 112 -3.81 -5.69 -6.29
C ALA A 112 -4.35 -4.73 -7.37
N GLY A 113 -5.12 -5.26 -8.32
CA GLY A 113 -5.73 -4.43 -9.38
C GLY A 113 -6.72 -3.42 -8.84
N ILE A 114 -7.60 -3.84 -7.91
CA ILE A 114 -8.57 -2.94 -7.27
C ILE A 114 -7.88 -1.89 -6.41
N GLY A 115 -6.83 -2.25 -5.66
CA GLY A 115 -6.07 -1.29 -4.87
C GLY A 115 -5.46 -0.18 -5.74
N VAL A 116 -4.81 -0.55 -6.85
CA VAL A 116 -4.25 0.44 -7.79
C VAL A 116 -5.35 1.32 -8.38
N PHE A 117 -6.46 0.73 -8.80
CA PHE A 117 -7.60 1.50 -9.31
C PHE A 117 -8.15 2.48 -8.28
N LEU A 118 -8.32 2.04 -7.03
CA LEU A 118 -8.78 2.88 -5.92
C LEU A 118 -7.81 4.04 -5.64
N GLY A 119 -6.51 3.79 -5.58
CA GLY A 119 -5.53 4.86 -5.34
C GLY A 119 -5.43 5.85 -6.50
N LEU A 120 -5.44 5.37 -7.75
CA LEU A 120 -5.42 6.27 -8.92
C LEU A 120 -6.71 7.11 -9.02
N SER A 121 -7.87 6.49 -8.78
CA SER A 121 -9.14 7.23 -8.75
C SER A 121 -9.22 8.24 -7.62
N ALA A 122 -8.52 8.02 -6.49
CA ALA A 122 -8.45 9.00 -5.41
C ALA A 122 -7.81 10.32 -5.88
N LEU A 123 -6.75 10.25 -6.70
CA LEU A 123 -6.14 11.45 -7.29
C LEU A 123 -7.12 12.23 -8.16
N SER A 124 -7.88 11.53 -9.02
CA SER A 124 -8.89 12.16 -9.87
C SER A 124 -10.02 12.80 -9.06
N VAL A 125 -10.48 12.13 -7.99
CA VAL A 125 -11.50 12.71 -7.10
C VAL A 125 -10.97 13.95 -6.41
N THR A 126 -9.74 13.95 -5.92
CA THR A 126 -9.15 15.11 -5.23
C THR A 126 -9.13 16.34 -6.15
N ILE A 127 -8.78 16.15 -7.42
CA ILE A 127 -8.84 17.22 -8.42
C ILE A 127 -10.28 17.74 -8.59
N LEU A 128 -11.24 16.83 -8.83
CA LEU A 128 -12.66 17.19 -8.98
C LEU A 128 -13.24 17.89 -7.74
N SER A 129 -12.80 17.48 -6.55
CA SER A 129 -13.23 18.10 -5.29
C SER A 129 -12.66 19.52 -5.16
N GLY A 130 -11.45 19.77 -5.67
CA GLY A 130 -10.89 21.12 -5.80
C GLY A 130 -11.73 22.03 -6.71
N ASP A 131 -12.35 21.47 -7.75
CA ASP A 131 -13.28 22.16 -8.65
C ASP A 131 -14.72 22.28 -8.08
N GLY A 132 -14.95 21.87 -6.84
CA GLY A 132 -16.25 21.94 -6.17
C GLY A 132 -17.21 20.78 -6.45
N VAL A 133 -16.79 19.76 -7.20
CA VAL A 133 -17.61 18.57 -7.47
C VAL A 133 -17.51 17.58 -6.29
N HIS A 134 -18.61 17.42 -5.57
CA HIS A 134 -18.71 16.51 -4.44
C HIS A 134 -19.49 15.25 -4.83
N ILE A 135 -18.95 14.07 -4.48
CA ILE A 135 -19.58 12.77 -4.75
C ILE A 135 -19.97 12.12 -3.41
N PRO A 136 -21.22 12.28 -2.93
CA PRO A 136 -21.63 11.82 -1.60
C PRO A 136 -21.50 10.31 -1.40
N ALA A 137 -21.72 9.52 -2.46
CA ALA A 137 -21.68 8.06 -2.40
C ALA A 137 -20.25 7.47 -2.54
N LEU A 138 -19.22 8.31 -2.66
CA LEU A 138 -17.86 7.87 -2.92
C LEU A 138 -17.28 6.90 -1.86
N PRO A 139 -17.45 7.12 -0.54
CA PRO A 139 -16.97 6.19 0.46
C PRO A 139 -17.61 4.80 0.31
N TRP A 140 -18.87 4.73 -0.12
CA TRP A 140 -19.55 3.46 -0.37
C TRP A 140 -18.98 2.73 -1.58
N PHE A 141 -18.73 3.44 -2.69
CA PHE A 141 -18.12 2.85 -3.88
C PHE A 141 -16.71 2.32 -3.61
N ARG A 142 -15.89 3.08 -2.86
CA ARG A 142 -14.54 2.66 -2.44
C ARG A 142 -14.59 1.38 -1.61
N GLY A 143 -15.48 1.35 -0.63
CA GLY A 143 -15.66 0.20 0.26
C GLY A 143 -16.19 -1.03 -0.45
N ALA A 144 -17.15 -0.85 -1.35
CA ALA A 144 -17.70 -1.92 -2.17
C ALA A 144 -16.63 -2.52 -3.10
N LEU A 145 -15.86 -1.69 -3.81
CA LEU A 145 -14.76 -2.16 -4.65
C LEU A 145 -13.70 -2.90 -3.84
N LEU A 146 -13.24 -2.32 -2.73
CA LEU A 146 -12.25 -2.94 -1.86
C LEU A 146 -12.76 -4.29 -1.30
N GLY A 147 -14.02 -4.33 -0.86
CA GLY A 147 -14.70 -5.52 -0.39
C GLY A 147 -14.80 -6.60 -1.46
N ILE A 148 -15.18 -6.25 -2.70
CA ILE A 148 -15.20 -7.16 -3.85
C ILE A 148 -13.80 -7.73 -4.10
N GLY A 149 -12.76 -6.88 -4.07
CA GLY A 149 -11.37 -7.31 -4.25
C GLY A 149 -10.90 -8.26 -3.17
N ALA A 150 -11.22 -7.98 -1.91
CA ALA A 150 -10.89 -8.83 -0.78
C ALA A 150 -11.62 -10.18 -0.86
N VAL A 151 -12.93 -10.18 -1.12
CA VAL A 151 -13.75 -11.40 -1.25
C VAL A 151 -13.27 -12.24 -2.43
N ALA A 152 -13.02 -11.63 -3.60
CA ALA A 152 -12.48 -12.32 -4.76
C ALA A 152 -11.11 -12.95 -4.45
N ALA A 153 -10.23 -12.23 -3.76
CA ALA A 153 -8.92 -12.74 -3.38
C ALA A 153 -8.99 -13.91 -2.39
N LEU A 154 -9.86 -13.82 -1.38
CA LEU A 154 -10.10 -14.90 -0.41
C LEU A 154 -10.73 -16.14 -1.05
N TRP A 155 -11.66 -15.93 -2.00
CA TRP A 155 -12.30 -17.00 -2.76
C TRP A 155 -11.31 -17.72 -3.67
N LEU A 156 -10.46 -16.98 -4.40
CA LEU A 156 -9.39 -17.56 -5.21
C LEU A 156 -8.38 -18.31 -4.34
N GLY A 157 -7.95 -17.73 -3.22
CA GLY A 157 -7.07 -18.38 -2.25
C GLY A 157 -7.65 -19.71 -1.76
N ARG A 158 -8.95 -19.73 -1.40
CA ARG A 158 -9.66 -20.97 -1.02
C ARG A 158 -9.63 -22.01 -2.13
N LYS A 159 -9.90 -21.62 -3.39
CA LYS A 159 -9.85 -22.52 -4.55
C LYS A 159 -8.44 -23.09 -4.79
N LEU A 160 -7.40 -22.27 -4.65
CA LEU A 160 -6.01 -22.70 -4.81
C LEU A 160 -5.63 -23.72 -3.72
N ILE A 161 -5.98 -23.43 -2.46
CA ILE A 161 -5.71 -24.31 -1.32
C ILE A 161 -6.48 -25.64 -1.43
N ALA A 162 -7.73 -25.59 -1.90
CA ALA A 162 -8.56 -26.79 -2.05
C ALA A 162 -8.00 -27.82 -3.04
N ARG A 163 -7.21 -27.37 -4.02
CA ARG A 163 -6.54 -28.23 -5.02
C ARG A 163 -5.35 -29.01 -4.45
N VAL A 164 -4.84 -28.63 -3.27
CA VAL A 164 -3.69 -29.30 -2.64
C VAL A 164 -4.18 -30.48 -1.81
N PRO A 165 -3.65 -31.71 -2.01
CA PRO A 165 -4.04 -32.88 -1.22
C PRO A 165 -3.54 -32.73 0.23
N ALA A 166 -4.44 -32.37 1.13
CA ALA A 166 -4.16 -32.15 2.56
C ALA A 166 -5.42 -32.38 3.40
N ARG A 167 -5.22 -32.68 4.70
CA ARG A 167 -6.32 -32.83 5.66
C ARG A 167 -7.18 -31.55 5.73
N PRO A 168 -8.51 -31.64 5.92
CA PRO A 168 -9.39 -30.47 5.98
C PRO A 168 -8.96 -29.41 7.01
N ALA A 169 -8.55 -29.82 8.21
CA ALA A 169 -8.05 -28.92 9.25
C ALA A 169 -6.82 -28.10 8.79
N ARG A 170 -5.89 -28.73 8.06
CA ARG A 170 -4.69 -28.06 7.54
C ARG A 170 -5.03 -27.09 6.41
N ARG A 171 -6.00 -27.45 5.55
CA ARG A 171 -6.52 -26.53 4.52
C ARG A 171 -7.19 -25.30 5.14
N PHE A 172 -7.96 -25.49 6.19
CA PHE A 172 -8.60 -24.40 6.92
C PHE A 172 -7.56 -23.48 7.57
N ALA A 173 -6.57 -24.03 8.28
CA ALA A 173 -5.48 -23.25 8.87
C ALA A 173 -4.67 -22.48 7.81
N ALA A 174 -4.37 -23.10 6.66
CA ALA A 174 -3.69 -22.44 5.55
C ALA A 174 -4.54 -21.32 4.94
N TRP A 175 -5.85 -21.49 4.87
CA TRP A 175 -6.77 -20.46 4.40
C TRP A 175 -6.87 -19.28 5.38
N LEU A 176 -6.86 -19.54 6.70
CA LEU A 176 -6.75 -18.47 7.70
C LEU A 176 -5.45 -17.69 7.57
N ALA A 177 -4.30 -18.37 7.42
CA ALA A 177 -3.02 -17.71 7.17
C ALA A 177 -3.04 -16.88 5.87
N TYR A 178 -3.67 -17.39 4.82
CA TYR A 178 -3.90 -16.63 3.58
C TYR A 178 -4.82 -15.41 3.79
N ALA A 179 -5.84 -15.52 4.63
CA ALA A 179 -6.71 -14.39 4.96
C ALA A 179 -5.95 -13.30 5.74
N VAL A 180 -5.05 -13.70 6.66
CA VAL A 180 -4.14 -12.77 7.34
C VAL A 180 -3.14 -12.13 6.39
N ALA A 181 -2.67 -12.84 5.35
CA ALA A 181 -1.89 -12.21 4.28
C ALA A 181 -2.73 -11.17 3.52
N THR A 182 -4.00 -11.50 3.24
CA THR A 182 -4.92 -10.65 2.47
C THR A 182 -5.20 -9.32 3.19
N SER A 183 -5.22 -9.30 4.53
CA SER A 183 -5.50 -8.08 5.30
C SER A 183 -4.50 -6.97 5.02
N ALA A 184 -3.22 -7.28 4.76
CA ALA A 184 -2.21 -6.28 4.41
C ALA A 184 -2.48 -5.58 3.06
N GLY A 185 -3.27 -6.19 2.17
CA GLY A 185 -3.72 -5.54 0.94
C GLY A 185 -5.01 -4.70 1.10
N VAL A 186 -5.64 -4.72 2.28
CA VAL A 186 -6.92 -4.04 2.57
C VAL A 186 -6.73 -2.93 3.60
N VAL A 187 -6.04 -3.24 4.70
CA VAL A 187 -5.86 -2.35 5.85
C VAL A 187 -5.31 -0.97 5.47
N PRO A 188 -4.24 -0.85 4.64
CA PRO A 188 -3.73 0.47 4.26
C PRO A 188 -4.77 1.35 3.56
N TRP A 189 -5.62 0.76 2.71
CA TRP A 189 -6.72 1.48 2.06
C TRP A 189 -7.82 1.89 3.02
N VAL A 190 -8.13 1.04 4.01
CA VAL A 190 -9.12 1.39 5.05
C VAL A 190 -8.65 2.60 5.83
N PHE A 191 -7.37 2.63 6.19
CA PHE A 191 -6.76 3.77 6.87
C PHE A 191 -6.89 5.05 6.04
N MET A 192 -6.47 5.02 4.77
CA MET A 192 -6.53 6.18 3.86
C MET A 192 -7.94 6.68 3.55
N PHE A 193 -8.97 5.82 3.59
CA PHE A 193 -10.32 6.23 3.15
C PHE A 193 -11.31 6.49 4.28
N TYR A 194 -11.07 5.95 5.47
CA TYR A 194 -12.05 5.99 6.57
C TYR A 194 -11.46 6.42 7.91
N VAL A 195 -10.14 6.46 8.07
CA VAL A 195 -9.50 6.81 9.35
C VAL A 195 -8.88 8.20 9.29
N TRP A 196 -8.19 8.53 8.20
CA TRP A 196 -7.59 9.84 7.97
C TRP A 196 -7.79 10.31 6.53
#